data_AF-A0A3M1EXD3-F1
#
_entry.id   AF-A0A3M1EXD3-F1
#
_cell.length_a   1.000
_cell.length_b   1.000
_cell.length_c   1.000
_cell.angle_alpha   90.00
_cell.angle_beta   90.00
_cell.angle_gamma   90.00
#
_symmetry.space_group_name_H-M   'P 1'
#
loop_
_entity.id
_entity.type
_entity.pdbx_description
1 polymer ?
#
loop_
_entity_poly.entity_id
_entity_poly.type
_entity_poly.pdbx_seq_one_letter_code
_entity_poly.pdbx_strand_id
1 'polypeptide(L)' 'MPAPLSTDLQWRIARAYERGEGSRPDLAQRFAVGKASVDHIIRQARQTGSLEPKKPGES' A
#
# COMPACT_ATOMS: atom_id res chain seq x y z
N MET A 1 -0.94 -3.84 -19.06
CA MET A 1 -1.21 -4.29 -17.67
C MET A 1 -0.48 -3.32 -16.76
N PRO A 2 -1.15 -2.60 -15.83
CA PRO A 2 -0.41 -1.78 -14.87
C PRO A 2 0.48 -2.71 -14.05
N ALA A 3 1.78 -2.44 -14.04
CA ALA A 3 2.75 -3.23 -13.28
C ALA A 3 2.29 -3.32 -11.81
N PRO A 4 2.46 -4.47 -11.13
CA PRO A 4 2.16 -4.57 -9.72
C PRO A 4 2.97 -3.49 -8.99
N LEU A 5 2.29 -2.64 -8.21
CA LEU A 5 2.99 -1.71 -7.31
C LEU A 5 4.00 -2.52 -6.50
N SER A 6 5.28 -2.14 -6.54
CA SER A 6 6.31 -2.79 -5.74
C SER A 6 5.89 -2.80 -4.27
N THR A 7 6.09 -3.93 -3.61
CA THR A 7 5.78 -4.16 -2.18
C THR A 7 6.34 -3.06 -1.28
N ASP A 8 7.52 -2.54 -1.63
CA ASP A 8 8.15 -1.40 -0.95
C ASP A 8 7.26 -0.15 -0.95
N LEU A 9 6.65 0.18 -2.09
CA LEU A 9 5.77 1.35 -2.22
C LEU A 9 4.52 1.20 -1.34
N GLN A 10 3.96 -0.01 -1.27
CA GLN A 10 2.82 -0.30 -0.40
C GLN A 10 3.20 -0.15 1.07
N TRP A 11 4.35 -0.68 1.48
CA TRP A 11 4.87 -0.52 2.84
C TRP A 11 5.16 0.93 3.20
N ARG A 12 5.71 1.72 2.26
CA ARG A 12 5.92 3.16 2.46
C ARG A 12 4.60 3.89 2.70
N ILE A 13 3.56 3.60 1.91
CA ILE A 13 2.23 4.20 2.08
C ILE A 13 1.63 3.81 3.44
N ALA A 14 1.66 2.52 3.80
CA ALA A 14 1.10 2.06 5.07
C ALA A 14 1.84 2.64 6.28
N ARG A 15 3.18 2.64 6.27
CA ARG A 15 3.97 3.25 7.34
C ARG A 15 3.74 4.76 7.45
N ALA A 16 3.63 5.47 6.32
CA ALA A 16 3.31 6.89 6.34
C ALA A 16 1.94 7.14 7.00
N TYR A 17 0.95 6.31 6.68
CA TYR A 17 -0.37 6.37 7.33
C TYR A 17 -0.30 6.06 8.83
N GLU A 18 0.43 5.03 9.25
CA GLU A 18 0.59 4.67 10.66
C GLU A 18 1.35 5.73 11.46
N ARG A 19 2.32 6.39 10.85
CA ARG A 19 3.06 7.52 11.46
C ARG A 19 2.26 8.82 11.52
N GLY A 20 1.07 8.86 10.91
CA GLY A 20 0.23 10.07 10.86
C GLY A 20 0.79 11.15 9.93
N GLU A 21 1.62 10.79 8.93
CA GLU A 21 2.21 11.73 7.98
C GLU A 21 1.18 12.40 7.04
N GLY A 22 -0.08 11.94 7.07
CA GLY A 22 -1.15 12.50 6.26
C GLY A 22 -2.40 11.65 6.27
N SER A 23 -3.47 12.18 5.67
CA SER A 23 -4.71 11.44 5.45
C SER A 23 -4.63 10.58 4.18
N ARG A 24 -5.50 9.56 4.05
CA ARG A 24 -5.60 8.70 2.85
C ARG A 24 -5.50 9.45 1.50
N PRO A 25 -6.23 10.56 1.25
CA PRO A 25 -6.10 11.32 -0.01
C PRO A 25 -4.76 12.05 -0.16
N ASP A 26 -4.16 12.51 0.93
CA ASP A 26 -2.84 13.17 0.91
C ASP A 26 -1.75 12.16 0.50
N LEU A 27 -1.77 10.97 1.09
CA LEU A 27 -0.89 9.87 0.71
C LEU A 27 -1.10 9.45 -0.75
N ALA A 28 -2.35 9.43 -1.23
CA ALA A 28 -2.65 9.11 -2.63
C ALA A 28 -1.96 10.10 -3.58
N GLN A 29 -2.05 11.40 -3.30
CA GLN A 29 -1.40 12.43 -4.08
C GLN A 29 0.13 12.38 -3.95
N ARG A 30 0.65 12.24 -2.73
CA ARG A 30 2.09 12.19 -2.42
C ARG A 30 2.82 11.04 -3.11
N PHE A 31 2.17 9.89 -3.20
CA PHE A 31 2.72 8.69 -3.83
C PHE A 31 2.25 8.52 -5.29
N ALA A 32 1.48 9.47 -5.83
CA ALA A 32 0.90 9.42 -7.18
C ALA A 32 0.14 8.11 -7.47
N VAL A 33 -0.64 7.65 -6.50
CA VAL A 33 -1.45 6.42 -6.57
C VAL A 33 -2.93 6.73 -6.45
N GLY A 34 -3.77 5.80 -6.92
CA GLY A 34 -5.22 5.93 -6.74
C GLY A 34 -5.62 5.81 -5.27
N LYS A 35 -6.62 6.60 -4.84
CA LYS A 35 -7.21 6.52 -3.50
C LYS A 35 -7.66 5.09 -3.14
N ALA A 36 -8.20 4.36 -4.12
CA ALA A 36 -8.60 2.96 -3.94
C ALA A 36 -7.41 2.04 -3.62
N SER A 37 -6.24 2.29 -4.22
CA SER A 37 -5.02 1.55 -3.90
C SER A 37 -4.56 1.82 -2.47
N VAL A 38 -4.56 3.09 -2.04
CA VAL A 38 -4.22 3.46 -0.66
C VAL A 38 -5.17 2.81 0.34
N ASP A 39 -6.47 2.84 0.07
CA ASP A 39 -7.47 2.21 0.95
C ASP A 39 -7.24 0.69 1.05
N HIS A 40 -7.02 0.02 -0.08
CA HIS A 40 -6.69 -1.40 -0.13
C HIS A 40 -5.43 -1.71 0.69
N ILE A 41 -4.35 -0.95 0.49
CA ILE A 41 -3.08 -1.14 1.19
C ILE A 41 -3.26 -0.99 2.70
N ILE A 42 -3.91 0.08 3.17
CA ILE A 42 -4.13 0.31 4.60
C ILE A 42 -5.01 -0.81 5.19
N ARG A 43 -6.05 -1.19 4.46
CA ARG A 43 -6.97 -2.25 4.86
C ARG A 43 -6.27 -3.62 4.94
N GLN A 44 -5.37 -3.92 4.00
CA GLN A 44 -4.59 -5.15 4.00
C GLN A 44 -3.54 -5.13 5.11
N ALA A 45 -2.79 -4.03 5.27
CA ALA A 45 -1.82 -3.86 6.35
C ALA A 45 -2.47 -4.05 7.73
N ARG A 46 -3.68 -3.52 7.95
CA ARG A 46 -4.41 -3.69 9.22
C ARG A 46 -4.96 -5.11 9.45
N GLN A 47 -5.40 -5.80 8.40
CA GLN A 47 -6.02 -7.12 8.55
C GLN A 47 -5.00 -8.25 8.63
N THR A 48 -3.98 -8.22 7.78
CA THR A 48 -3.00 -9.30 7.66
C THR A 48 -1.67 -8.97 8.33
N GLY A 49 -1.41 -7.71 8.69
CA GLY A 49 -0.08 -7.26 9.14
C GLY A 49 0.99 -7.36 8.06
N SER A 50 0.63 -7.77 6.84
CA SER A 50 1.56 -8.06 5.77
C SER A 50 1.04 -7.54 4.43
N LEU A 51 1.90 -6.75 3.78
CA LEU A 51 1.71 -6.23 2.42
C LEU A 51 2.50 -7.02 1.39
N GLU A 52 3.09 -8.15 1.80
CA GLU A 52 3.81 -8.99 0.87
C GLU A 52 2.86 -9.47 -0.24
N PRO A 53 3.23 -9.30 -1.52
CA PRO A 53 2.53 -9.98 -2.59
C PRO A 53 2.69 -11.46 -2.29
N LYS A 54 1.57 -12.22 -2.32
CA LYS A 54 1.65 -13.67 -2.43
C LYS A 54 2.61 -13.95 -3.58
N LYS A 55 3.81 -14.47 -3.26
CA LYS A 55 4.82 -14.82 -4.26
C LYS A 55 4.11 -15.69 -5.30
N PRO A 56 3.98 -15.26 -6.57
CA PRO A 56 3.53 -16.15 -7.61
C PRO A 56 4.72 -17.06 -7.94
N GLY A 57 4.82 -18.18 -7.22
CA GLY A 57 5.93 -19.12 -7.40
C GLY A 57 6.40 -19.72 -6.09
N GLU A 58 5.55 -20.51 -5.46
CA GLU A 58 6.05 -21.72 -4.81
C GLU A 58 5.37 -22.86 -5.57
N SER A 59 6.15 -23.55 -6.40
CA SER A 59 5.83 -24.78 -7.12
C SER A 59 6.89 -25.80 -6.76
#